data_AF-A0A8S8XKX4-F1
#
_entry.id   AF-A0A8S8XKX4-F1
#
_cell.length_a   1.000
_cell.length_b   1.000
_cell.length_c   1.000
_cell.angle_alpha   90.00
_cell.angle_beta   90.00
_cell.angle_gamma   90.00
#
_symmetry.space_group_name_H-M   'P 1'
#
loop_
_entity.id
_entity.type
_entity.pdbx_description
1 polymer ?
#
loop_
_entity_poly.entity_id
_entity_poly.type
_entity_poly.pdbx_seq_one_letter_code
_entity_poly.pdbx_strand_id
1 'polypeptide(L)'
;MSRNPRENLILGGFVCIVFGAFFTISGVFVLASTVGVLGIALFAIGMSLRSNLGMSEEAVRNWRPAEGQLPDAGRVMYRVDVTIDEPIESTIVCGPCGKITIHPGPKPIRFVCSHCDIELWNDEEE
;
A
#
# COMPACT_ATOMS: atom_id res chain seq x y z
N MET A 1 -20.47 8.45 -0.14
CA MET A 1 -19.52 8.15 -1.23
C MET A 1 -18.94 6.78 -0.98
N SER A 2 -18.80 5.93 -2.01
CA SER A 2 -18.26 4.58 -1.88
C SER A 2 -16.76 4.63 -1.57
N ARG A 3 -16.29 3.73 -0.68
CA ARG A 3 -14.90 3.74 -0.20
C ARG A 3 -13.88 3.39 -1.30
N ASN A 4 -14.30 2.57 -2.27
CA ASN A 4 -13.47 1.98 -3.32
C ASN A 4 -14.16 2.12 -4.70
N PRO A 5 -14.19 3.33 -5.30
CA PRO A 5 -14.98 3.58 -6.51
C PRO A 5 -14.45 2.81 -7.73
N ARG A 6 -13.12 2.66 -7.86
CA ARG A 6 -12.48 1.88 -8.91
C ARG A 6 -12.91 0.41 -8.86
N GLU A 7 -12.73 -0.21 -7.72
CA GLU A 7 -12.98 -1.64 -7.51
C GLU A 7 -14.45 -1.96 -7.71
N ASN A 8 -15.35 -1.10 -7.22
CA ASN A 8 -16.79 -1.25 -7.40
C ASN A 8 -17.19 -1.15 -8.88
N LEU A 9 -16.58 -0.24 -9.66
CA LEU A 9 -16.86 -0.11 -11.10
C LEU A 9 -16.33 -1.31 -11.89
N ILE A 10 -15.12 -1.79 -11.59
CA ILE A 10 -14.55 -2.98 -12.23
C ILE A 10 -15.40 -4.21 -11.92
N LEU A 11 -15.75 -4.43 -10.65
CA LEU A 11 -16.56 -5.58 -10.24
C LEU A 11 -17.98 -5.51 -10.83
N GLY A 12 -18.62 -4.34 -10.76
CA GLY A 12 -19.93 -4.11 -11.35
C GLY A 12 -19.93 -4.31 -12.86
N GLY A 13 -18.92 -3.75 -13.55
CA GLY A 13 -18.73 -3.93 -14.99
C GLY A 13 -18.54 -5.41 -15.38
N PHE A 14 -17.69 -6.14 -14.64
CA PHE A 14 -17.49 -7.57 -14.85
C PHE A 14 -18.79 -8.37 -14.69
N VAL A 15 -19.54 -8.11 -13.62
CA VAL A 15 -20.84 -8.76 -13.39
C VAL A 15 -21.80 -8.48 -14.53
N CYS A 16 -21.92 -7.22 -14.98
CA CYS A 16 -22.74 -6.85 -16.13
C CYS A 16 -22.31 -7.56 -17.43
N ILE A 17 -21.01 -7.69 -17.70
CA ILE A 17 -20.50 -8.41 -18.88
C ILE A 17 -20.93 -9.88 -18.84
N VAL A 18 -20.78 -10.54 -17.69
CA VAL A 18 -21.19 -11.95 -17.51
C VAL A 18 -22.70 -12.13 -17.73
N PHE A 19 -23.53 -11.25 -17.16
CA PHE A 19 -24.97 -11.29 -17.37
C PHE A 19 -25.37 -10.97 -18.81
N GLY A 20 -24.71 -10.02 -19.48
CA GLY A 20 -24.93 -9.73 -20.89
C GLY A 20 -24.62 -10.94 -21.79
N ALA A 21 -23.54 -11.66 -21.51
CA ALA A 21 -23.21 -12.91 -22.20
C ALA A 21 -24.28 -13.99 -21.94
N PHE A 22 -24.72 -14.16 -20.69
CA PHE A 22 -25.79 -15.09 -20.34
C PHE A 22 -27.10 -14.77 -21.08
N PHE A 23 -27.50 -13.50 -21.15
CA PHE A 23 -28.71 -13.10 -21.86
C PHE A 23 -28.62 -13.34 -23.37
N THR A 24 -27.41 -13.23 -23.95
CA THR A 24 -27.16 -13.59 -25.35
C THR A 24 -27.51 -15.06 -25.61
N ILE A 25 -27.09 -15.96 -24.71
CA ILE A 25 -27.38 -17.41 -24.81
C ILE A 25 -28.89 -17.66 -24.69
N SER A 26 -29.60 -16.89 -23.84
CA SER A 26 -31.05 -17.01 -23.67
C SER A 26 -31.89 -16.40 -24.81
N GLY A 27 -31.26 -15.77 -25.81
CA GLY A 27 -31.95 -15.13 -26.95
C GLY A 27 -32.56 -13.76 -26.65
N VAL A 28 -32.30 -13.16 -25.49
CA VAL A 28 -32.84 -11.85 -25.09
C VAL A 28 -31.87 -10.72 -25.50
N PHE A 29 -31.71 -10.50 -26.82
CA PHE A 29 -30.64 -9.68 -27.38
C PHE A 29 -30.67 -8.19 -26.99
N VAL A 30 -31.85 -7.59 -26.79
CA VAL A 30 -31.95 -6.18 -26.38
C VAL A 30 -31.40 -5.99 -24.95
N LEU A 31 -31.76 -6.89 -24.04
CA LEU A 31 -31.24 -6.87 -22.68
C LEU A 31 -29.75 -7.24 -22.66
N ALA A 32 -29.35 -8.24 -23.45
CA ALA A 32 -27.96 -8.67 -23.57
C ALA A 32 -27.03 -7.53 -24.03
N SER A 33 -27.42 -6.82 -25.08
CA SER A 33 -26.63 -5.72 -25.64
C SER A 33 -26.55 -4.52 -24.69
N THR A 34 -27.68 -4.12 -24.08
CA THR A 34 -27.69 -3.00 -23.13
C THR A 34 -26.86 -3.29 -21.87
N VAL A 35 -27.07 -4.45 -21.23
CA VAL A 35 -26.33 -4.84 -20.03
C VAL A 35 -24.86 -5.10 -20.33
N GLY A 36 -24.56 -5.78 -21.44
CA GLY A 36 -23.18 -6.09 -21.85
C GLY A 36 -22.38 -4.84 -22.22
N VAL A 37 -22.93 -3.95 -23.05
CA VAL A 37 -22.24 -2.71 -23.44
C VAL A 37 -22.03 -1.78 -22.25
N LEU A 38 -23.04 -1.65 -21.38
CA LEU A 38 -22.88 -0.88 -20.14
C LEU A 38 -21.79 -1.50 -19.24
N GLY A 39 -21.75 -2.84 -19.14
CA GLY A 39 -20.72 -3.54 -18.40
C GLY A 39 -19.30 -3.26 -18.91
N ILE A 40 -19.11 -3.27 -20.23
CA ILE A 40 -17.83 -2.92 -20.87
C ILE A 40 -17.45 -1.47 -20.54
N ALA A 41 -18.40 -0.53 -20.63
CA ALA A 41 -18.14 0.87 -20.31
C ALA A 41 -17.74 1.06 -18.84
N LEU A 42 -18.47 0.46 -17.90
CA LEU A 42 -18.16 0.50 -16.47
C LEU A 42 -16.78 -0.12 -16.17
N PHE A 43 -16.46 -1.24 -16.82
CA PHE A 43 -15.16 -1.90 -16.65
C PHE A 43 -14.02 -1.04 -17.18
N ALA A 44 -14.16 -0.43 -18.35
CA ALA A 44 -13.17 0.45 -18.94
C ALA A 44 -12.94 1.73 -18.10
N ILE A 45 -14.02 2.35 -17.61
CA ILE A 45 -13.93 3.49 -16.68
C ILE A 45 -13.29 3.06 -15.36
N GLY A 46 -13.65 1.88 -14.84
CA GLY A 46 -13.03 1.29 -13.67
C GLY A 46 -11.52 1.15 -13.85
N MET A 47 -11.06 0.59 -14.98
CA MET A 47 -9.63 0.42 -15.26
C MET A 47 -8.85 1.74 -15.36
N SER A 48 -9.50 2.85 -15.77
CA SER A 48 -8.83 4.15 -15.90
C SER A 48 -8.68 4.90 -14.57
N LEU A 49 -9.42 4.50 -13.52
CA LEU A 49 -9.29 5.08 -12.19
C LEU A 49 -8.06 4.51 -11.46
N ARG A 50 -7.44 5.33 -10.60
CA ARG A 50 -6.41 4.87 -9.66
C ARG A 50 -7.04 4.15 -8.47
N SER A 51 -6.40 3.07 -8.00
CA SER A 51 -6.79 2.43 -6.75
C SER A 51 -6.31 3.27 -5.57
N ASN A 52 -7.19 3.43 -4.58
CA ASN A 52 -6.83 3.96 -3.27
C ASN A 52 -7.04 2.87 -2.20
N LEU A 53 -6.51 1.66 -2.47
CA LEU A 53 -6.60 0.52 -1.55
C LEU A 53 -5.60 0.60 -0.38
N GLY A 54 -4.77 1.64 -0.33
CA GLY A 54 -3.81 1.89 0.75
C GLY A 54 -4.47 2.23 2.08
N MET A 55 -3.64 2.28 3.13
CA MET A 55 -4.06 2.78 4.43
C MET A 55 -4.38 4.28 4.36
N SER A 56 -5.27 4.76 5.25
CA SER A 56 -5.44 6.21 5.39
C SER A 56 -4.16 6.83 5.96
N GLU A 57 -3.87 8.08 5.62
CA GLU A 57 -2.67 8.76 6.14
C GLU A 57 -2.61 8.75 7.69
N GLU A 58 -3.77 8.85 8.36
CA GLU A 58 -3.87 8.74 9.81
C GLU A 58 -3.47 7.35 10.32
N ALA A 59 -3.89 6.29 9.63
CA ALA A 59 -3.53 4.93 10.00
C ALA A 59 -2.04 4.65 9.73
N VAL A 60 -1.48 5.21 8.65
CA VAL A 60 -0.04 5.15 8.33
C VAL A 60 0.78 5.85 9.42
N ARG A 61 0.42 7.08 9.80
CA ARG A 61 1.13 7.85 10.85
C ARG A 61 1.05 7.21 12.23
N ASN A 62 -0.05 6.53 12.53
CA ASN A 62 -0.24 5.84 13.81
C ASN A 62 0.45 4.47 13.86
N TRP A 63 0.91 3.96 12.72
CA TRP A 63 1.63 2.69 12.68
C TRP A 63 3.02 2.86 13.31
N ARG A 64 3.37 1.97 14.25
CA ARG A 64 4.69 1.93 14.90
C ARG A 64 5.14 0.48 15.11
N PRO A 65 6.42 0.17 14.90
CA PRO A 65 6.96 -1.14 15.24
C PRO A 65 7.03 -1.31 16.76
N ALA A 66 7.10 -2.57 17.21
CA ALA A 66 7.25 -2.87 18.63
C ALA A 66 8.57 -2.31 19.18
N GLU A 67 8.51 -1.66 20.33
CA GLU A 67 9.68 -1.20 21.07
C GLU A 67 10.39 -2.40 21.72
N GLY A 68 11.73 -2.40 21.69
CA GLY A 68 12.53 -3.43 22.33
C GLY A 68 13.98 -3.46 21.83
N GLN A 69 14.89 -3.92 22.69
CA GLN A 69 16.26 -4.21 22.28
C GLN A 69 16.26 -5.39 21.30
N LEU A 70 17.06 -5.25 20.24
CA LEU A 70 17.31 -6.36 19.32
C LEU A 70 18.38 -7.27 19.92
N PRO A 71 18.32 -8.60 19.69
CA PRO A 71 19.34 -9.52 20.17
C PRO A 71 20.71 -9.17 19.58
N ASP A 72 21.75 -9.35 20.38
CA ASP A 72 23.13 -9.17 19.94
C ASP A 72 23.53 -10.31 19.01
N ALA A 73 24.01 -9.96 17.82
CA ALA A 73 24.43 -10.89 16.77
C ALA A 73 25.92 -10.72 16.40
N GLY A 74 26.72 -10.05 17.25
CA GLY A 74 28.13 -9.77 16.97
C GLY A 74 28.35 -8.63 15.95
N ARG A 75 27.28 -7.91 15.59
CA ARG A 75 27.26 -6.68 14.80
C ARG A 75 26.17 -5.76 15.32
N VAL A 76 26.26 -4.46 15.03
CA VAL A 76 25.20 -3.51 15.37
C VAL A 76 23.93 -3.88 14.59
N MET A 77 22.90 -4.29 15.31
CA MET A 77 21.59 -4.62 14.73
C MET A 77 20.72 -3.36 14.69
N TYR A 78 19.89 -3.26 13.66
CA TYR A 78 18.88 -2.21 13.53
C TYR A 78 17.71 -2.72 12.69
N ARG A 79 16.55 -2.09 12.82
CA ARG A 79 15.38 -2.33 11.97
C ARG A 79 14.98 -1.01 11.32
N VAL A 80 14.74 -1.04 10.01
CA VAL A 80 14.17 0.09 9.28
C VAL A 80 12.90 -0.38 8.61
N ASP A 81 11.78 0.24 8.93
CA ASP A 81 10.51 0.06 8.25
C ASP A 81 10.19 1.35 7.49
N VAL A 82 9.92 1.27 6.20
CA VAL A 82 9.53 2.42 5.36
C VAL A 82 8.09 2.23 4.95
N THR A 83 7.26 3.26 5.13
CA THR A 83 5.87 3.24 4.69
C THR A 83 5.80 3.20 3.17
N ILE A 84 4.87 2.41 2.64
CA ILE A 84 4.62 2.27 1.20
C ILE A 84 3.59 3.31 0.73
N ASP A 85 2.58 3.55 1.56
CA ASP A 85 1.54 4.56 1.34
C ASP A 85 1.98 5.91 1.93
N GLU A 86 1.44 7.00 1.39
CA GLU A 86 1.71 8.34 1.92
C GLU A 86 1.16 8.52 3.35
N PRO A 87 1.88 9.24 4.23
CA PRO A 87 3.20 9.85 3.99
C PRO A 87 4.32 8.81 3.98
N ILE A 88 5.28 8.96 3.05
CA ILE A 88 6.49 8.14 3.02
C ILE A 88 7.41 8.56 4.16
N GLU A 89 7.58 7.67 5.14
CA GLU A 89 8.33 7.88 6.36
C GLU A 89 9.08 6.60 6.73
N SER A 90 10.26 6.78 7.31
CA SER A 90 11.12 5.69 7.77
C SER A 90 11.10 5.64 9.29
N THR A 91 10.70 4.51 9.84
CA THR A 91 10.80 4.23 11.27
C THR A 91 12.03 3.38 11.53
N ILE A 92 12.96 3.89 12.34
CA ILE A 92 14.26 3.31 12.58
C ILE A 92 14.34 2.89 14.04
N VAL A 93 14.57 1.61 14.29
CA VAL A 93 14.79 1.04 15.63
C VAL A 93 16.26 0.74 15.81
N CYS A 94 16.89 1.41 16.76
CA CYS A 94 18.27 1.15 17.16
C CYS A 94 18.33 -0.15 17.98
N GLY A 95 19.10 -1.15 17.56
CA GLY A 95 19.22 -2.41 18.30
C GLY A 95 19.85 -2.27 19.68
N PRO A 96 20.98 -1.56 19.84
CA PRO A 96 21.65 -1.39 21.14
C PRO A 96 20.79 -0.73 22.23
N CYS A 97 20.09 0.37 21.92
CA CYS A 97 19.32 1.12 22.93
C CYS A 97 17.80 0.94 22.82
N GLY A 98 17.30 0.24 21.78
CA GLY A 98 15.87 0.05 21.54
C GLY A 98 15.11 1.30 21.13
N LYS A 99 15.79 2.44 20.94
CA LYS A 99 15.13 3.72 20.62
C LYS A 99 14.56 3.70 19.21
N ILE A 100 13.30 4.12 19.09
CA ILE A 100 12.62 4.37 17.82
C ILE A 100 12.79 5.84 17.44
N THR A 101 13.23 6.07 16.20
CA THR A 101 13.31 7.39 15.56
C THR A 101 12.50 7.38 14.27
N ILE A 102 11.64 8.37 14.08
CA ILE A 102 10.88 8.56 12.84
C ILE A 102 11.63 9.59 12.00
N HIS A 103 11.92 9.24 10.75
CA HIS A 103 12.60 10.09 9.78
C HIS A 103 11.67 10.32 8.58
N PRO A 104 11.45 11.58 8.14
CA PRO A 104 10.62 11.85 6.97
C PRO A 104 11.28 11.33 5.69
N GLY A 105 10.50 10.72 4.81
CA GLY A 105 10.99 10.19 3.53
C GLY A 105 11.54 8.77 3.59
N PRO A 106 12.22 8.33 2.51
CA PRO A 106 12.75 6.96 2.39
C PRO A 106 13.93 6.71 3.33
N LYS A 107 14.41 5.45 3.37
CA LYS A 107 15.57 5.05 4.17
C LYS A 107 16.75 6.00 3.87
N PRO A 108 17.31 6.69 4.88
CA PRO A 108 18.45 7.56 4.67
C PRO A 108 19.71 6.73 4.33
N ILE A 109 20.62 7.30 3.55
CA ILE A 109 21.86 6.65 3.11
C ILE A 109 22.77 6.29 4.30
N ARG A 110 22.78 7.16 5.31
CA ARG A 110 23.53 6.97 6.56
C ARG A 110 22.65 7.32 7.74
N PHE A 111 22.85 6.64 8.87
CA PHE A 111 22.12 6.95 10.07
C PHE A 111 22.90 6.66 11.35
N VAL A 112 22.90 7.65 12.25
CA VAL A 112 23.46 7.57 13.60
C VAL A 112 22.32 7.71 14.59
N CYS A 113 22.29 6.83 15.60
CA CYS A 113 21.26 6.89 16.62
C CYS A 113 21.42 8.13 17.50
N SER A 114 20.40 8.99 17.55
CA SER A 114 20.39 10.22 18.36
C SER A 114 20.39 10.02 19.89
N HIS A 115 20.29 8.77 20.37
CA HIS A 115 20.26 8.47 21.80
C HIS A 115 21.57 7.88 22.32
N CYS A 116 22.25 7.03 21.54
CA CYS A 116 23.48 6.37 21.95
C CYS A 116 24.69 6.70 21.06
N ASP A 117 24.51 7.58 20.06
CA ASP A 117 25.54 8.05 19.12
C ASP A 117 26.28 6.92 18.37
N ILE A 118 25.66 5.74 18.28
CA ILE A 118 26.17 4.61 17.50
C ILE A 118 25.72 4.77 16.05
N GLU A 119 26.68 4.67 15.14
CA GLU A 119 26.43 4.55 13.71
C GLU A 119 25.78 3.20 13.42
N LEU A 120 24.59 3.22 12.83
CA LEU A 120 23.85 2.01 12.51
C LEU A 120 24.23 1.50 11.12
N TRP A 121 24.30 2.40 10.13
CA TRP A 121 24.77 2.10 8.78
C TRP A 121 25.29 3.36 8.09
N ASN A 122 26.13 3.13 7.08
CA ASN A 122 26.60 4.12 6.14
C ASN A 122 26.77 3.45 4.76
N ASP A 123 25.78 3.64 3.89
CA ASP A 123 25.75 3.03 2.57
C ASP A 123 26.65 3.81 1.56
N GLU A 124 27.40 4.84 1.97
CA GLU A 124 28.37 5.53 1.10
C GLU A 124 29.68 4.73 0.90
N GLU A 125 29.95 3.73 1.73
CA GLU A 125 31.19 2.92 1.70
C GLU A 125 31.07 1.59 0.92
N GLU A 126 29.88 1.24 0.40
CA GLU A 126 29.65 0.08 -0.51
C GLU A 126 29.60 0.47 -2.00
#